data_AF-A0A1S0UMC7-F1
#
_entry.id   AF-A0A1S0UMC7-F1
#
_cell.length_a   1.000
_cell.length_b   1.000
_cell.length_c   1.000
_cell.angle_alpha   90.00
_cell.angle_beta   90.00
_cell.angle_gamma   90.00
#
_symmetry.space_group_name_H-M   'P 1'
#
loop_
_entity.id
_entity.type
_entity.pdbx_description
1 polymer ?
#
loop_
_entity_poly.entity_id
_entity_poly.type
_entity_poly.pdbx_seq_one_letter_code
_entity_poly.pdbx_strand_id
1 'polypeptide(L)' 'MSNTDKNPKAGKNVRVAVRIRPMNNNEIAEKARCSLTANARKRTIAVIDRGVNKEFGPFDKV' A
#
# COMPACT_ATOMS: atom_id res chain seq x y z
N MET A 1 20.10 40.43 9.72
CA MET A 1 18.69 39.98 9.67
C MET A 1 18.62 38.74 8.78
N SER A 2 18.57 37.55 9.38
CA SER A 2 18.38 36.29 8.67
C SER A 2 16.90 35.93 8.70
N ASN A 3 16.22 36.04 7.56
CA ASN A 3 14.89 35.47 7.38
C ASN A 3 15.02 33.96 7.50
N THR A 4 14.60 33.42 8.64
CA THR A 4 14.39 31.99 8.81
C THR A 4 13.13 31.66 8.04
N ASP A 5 13.31 31.11 6.83
CA ASP A 5 12.22 30.52 6.06
C ASP A 5 11.41 29.61 6.97
N LYS A 6 10.12 29.93 7.08
CA LYS A 6 9.14 29.18 7.85
C LYS A 6 9.13 27.75 7.31
N ASN A 7 9.87 26.84 7.96
CA ASN A 7 9.61 25.41 7.82
C ASN A 7 8.15 25.22 8.23
N PRO A 8 7.22 24.91 7.30
CA PRO A 8 5.84 24.68 7.68
C PRO A 8 5.87 23.49 8.64
N LYS A 9 5.55 23.74 9.91
CA LYS A 9 5.49 22.77 11.00
C LYS A 9 5.12 21.41 10.42
N ALA A 10 6.05 20.45 10.49
CA ALA A 10 5.84 19.07 10.02
C ALA A 10 4.47 18.60 10.48
N GLY A 11 3.48 18.69 9.58
CA GLY A 11 2.12 18.32 9.85
C GLY A 11 2.10 16.84 10.20
N LYS A 12 1.22 16.43 11.12
CA LYS A 12 1.04 15.00 11.38
C LYS A 12 0.81 14.30 10.03
N ASN A 13 1.63 13.29 9.73
CA ASN A 13 1.48 12.51 8.51
C ASN A 13 0.05 11.97 8.42
N VAL A 14 -0.53 12.02 7.22
CA VAL A 14 -1.85 11.42 6.96
C VAL A 14 -1.75 9.91 7.15
N ARG A 15 -2.70 9.34 7.88
CA ARG A 15 -2.75 7.89 8.10
C ARG A 15 -3.32 7.19 6.87
N VAL A 16 -2.69 6.11 6.43
CA VAL A 16 -3.04 5.36 5.22
C VAL A 16 -3.22 3.89 5.55
N ALA A 17 -4.34 3.31 5.12
CA ALA A 17 -4.62 1.89 5.24
C ALA A 17 -4.96 1.27 3.88
N VAL A 18 -4.64 -0.01 3.71
CA VAL A 18 -4.93 -0.76 2.48
C VAL A 18 -5.80 -1.96 2.82
N ARG A 19 -6.75 -2.31 1.96
CA ARG A 19 -7.60 -3.51 2.10
C ARG A 19 -7.64 -4.26 0.77
N ILE A 20 -7.25 -5.54 0.80
CA ILE A 20 -7.47 -6.44 -0.34
C ILE A 20 -8.90 -6.98 -0.23
N ARG A 21 -9.74 -6.76 -1.25
CA ARG A 21 -11.06 -7.40 -1.33
C ARG A 21 -10.94 -8.83 -1.86
N PRO A 22 -11.92 -9.71 -1.59
CA PRO A 22 -12.05 -10.97 -2.31
C PRO A 22 -12.22 -10.75 -3.82
N MET A 23 -11.85 -11.76 -4.61
CA MET A 23 -12.10 -11.81 -6.05
C MET A 23 -13.61 -11.80 -6.32
N ASN A 24 -14.03 -11.07 -7.34
CA ASN A 24 -15.42 -11.00 -7.78
C ASN A 24 -15.73 -12.11 -8.80
N ASN A 25 -17.01 -12.26 -9.15
CA ASN A 25 -17.46 -13.33 -10.05
C ASN A 25 -16.84 -13.25 -11.45
N ASN A 26 -16.59 -12.06 -11.98
CA ASN A 26 -16.00 -11.88 -13.31
C ASN A 26 -14.54 -12.33 -13.31
N GLU A 27 -13.77 -11.94 -12.29
CA GLU A 27 -12.37 -12.34 -12.13
C GLU A 27 -12.23 -13.86 -11.96
N ILE A 28 -13.17 -14.49 -11.25
CA ILE A 28 -13.24 -15.94 -11.10
C ILE A 28 -13.59 -16.61 -12.45
N ALA A 29 -14.58 -16.08 -13.18
CA ALA A 29 -14.99 -16.61 -14.49
C ALA A 29 -13.87 -16.54 -15.53
N GLU A 30 -13.07 -15.48 -15.50
CA GLU A 30 -11.88 -15.30 -16.34
C GLU A 30 -10.68 -16.16 -15.88
N LYS A 31 -10.82 -16.91 -14.78
CA LYS A 31 -9.74 -17.69 -14.15
C LYS A 31 -8.52 -16.82 -13.82
N ALA A 32 -8.76 -15.56 -13.46
CA ALA A 32 -7.70 -14.65 -13.05
C ALA A 32 -7.02 -15.14 -11.76
N ARG A 33 -5.73 -14.87 -11.63
CA ARG A 33 -4.97 -15.15 -10.39
C ARG A 33 -4.86 -13.89 -9.55
N CYS A 34 -5.01 -14.03 -8.23
CA CYS A 34 -4.75 -12.93 -7.32
C CYS A 34 -3.24 -12.61 -7.31
N SER A 35 -2.88 -11.39 -7.70
CA SER A 35 -1.50 -10.89 -7.74
C SER A 35 -1.11 -10.11 -6.47
N LEU A 36 -1.97 -10.08 -5.46
CA LEU A 36 -1.77 -9.28 -4.26
C LEU A 36 -1.59 -10.17 -3.03
N THR A 37 -0.58 -9.87 -2.22
CA THR A 37 -0.34 -10.52 -0.93
C THR A 37 -0.19 -9.48 0.17
N ALA A 38 -0.93 -9.66 1.27
CA ALA A 38 -0.79 -8.82 2.45
C ALA A 38 0.16 -9.45 3.48
N ASN A 39 1.01 -8.63 4.10
CA ASN A 39 1.79 -9.00 5.28
C ASN A 39 1.40 -8.11 6.47
N ALA A 40 0.48 -8.59 7.30
CA ALA A 40 -0.03 -7.83 8.45
C ALA A 40 1.06 -7.51 9.49
N ARG A 41 2.07 -8.39 9.65
CA ARG A 41 3.17 -8.18 10.60
C ARG A 41 4.08 -7.04 10.16
N LYS A 42 4.43 -6.98 8.87
CA LYS A 42 5.24 -5.91 8.29
C LYS A 42 4.41 -4.67 7.93
N ARG A 43 3.08 -4.80 7.90
CA ARG A 43 2.12 -3.80 7.39
C ARG A 43 2.43 -3.40 5.95
N THR A 44 2.76 -4.40 5.12
CA THR A 44 3.09 -4.20 3.70
C THR A 44 2.16 -4.99 2.79
N ILE A 45 2.05 -4.51 1.54
CA ILE A 45 1.39 -5.20 0.43
C ILE A 45 2.45 -5.53 -0.61
N ALA A 46 2.47 -6.76 -1.08
CA ALA A 46 3.25 -7.17 -2.24
C ALA A 46 2.36 -7.32 -3.46
N VAL A 47 2.76 -6.70 -4.57
CA VAL A 47 2.18 -6.91 -5.90
C VAL A 47 3.11 -7.82 -6.69
N ILE A 48 2.58 -8.95 -7.16
CA ILE A 48 3.28 -9.96 -7.94
C ILE A 48 2.99 -9.69 -9.42
N ASP A 49 3.99 -9.19 -10.15
CA ASP A 49 3.88 -8.96 -11.59
C ASP A 49 5.01 -9.68 -12.32
N ARG A 50 4.65 -10.68 -13.14
CA ARG A 50 5.55 -11.41 -14.06
C ARG A 50 6.92 -11.81 -13.46
N GLY A 51 6.94 -12.21 -12.19
CA GLY A 51 8.15 -12.66 -11.48
C GLY A 51 8.87 -11.57 -10.68
N VAL A 52 8.38 -10.33 -10.70
CA VAL A 52 8.83 -9.25 -9.84
C VAL A 52 7.84 -9.05 -8.70
N ASN A 53 8.31 -9.16 -7.46
CA ASN A 53 7.52 -8.84 -6.29
C ASN A 53 7.87 -7.42 -5.85
N LYS A 54 6.93 -6.48 -6.03
CA LYS A 54 7.08 -5.10 -5.54
C LYS A 54 6.34 -4.93 -4.22
N GLU A 55 7.08 -4.60 -3.17
CA GLU A 55 6.54 -4.39 -1.83
C GLU A 55 6.27 -2.90 -1.56
N PHE A 56 5.14 -2.60 -0.95
CA PHE A 56 4.70 -1.26 -0.58
C PHE A 56 4.39 -1.19 0.91
N GLY A 57 4.75 -0.08 1.55
CA GLY A 57 4.53 0.20 2.97
C GLY A 57 5.84 0.52 3.70
N PRO A 58 5.83 0.53 5.05
CA PRO A 58 4.74 0.12 5.92
C PRO A 58 3.55 1.12 5.92
N PHE A 59 2.33 0.59 5.90
CA PHE A 59 1.10 1.36 6.09
C PHE A 59 0.71 1.41 7.58
N ASP A 60 -0.24 2.27 7.95
CA ASP A 60 -0.80 2.27 9.30
C ASP A 60 -1.52 0.95 9.61
N LYS A 61 -2.21 0.41 8.60
CA LYS A 61 -2.96 -0.84 8.64
C LYS A 61 -3.04 -1.47 7.26
N VAL A 62 -2.94 -2.79 7.22
CA VAL A 62 -3.13 -3.63 6.03
C VAL A 62 -4.15 -4.70 6.36
#